data_AF-A0A1I6K5Z8-F1
#
_entry.id   AF-A0A1I6K5Z8-F1
#
_cell.length_a   1.000
_cell.length_b   1.000
_cell.length_c   1.000
_cell.angle_alpha   90.00
_cell.angle_beta   90.00
_cell.angle_gamma   90.00
#
_symmetry.space_group_name_H-M   'P 1'
#
loop_
_entity.id
_entity.type
_entity.pdbx_description
1 polymer ?
#
loop_
_entity_poly.entity_id
_entity_poly.type
_entity_poly.pdbx_seq_one_letter_code
_entity_poly.pdbx_strand_id
1 'polypeptide(L)'
;VTPTPVVTPTPTSATGVQAKVQVTSQISSSINQQYTISATGTQSIDLSKLTIRYYYSRTSTTAQSFWCDNAGLQLNVSPWYVNYTPNVKATFYNGYVEISFTGSYSLAPGAGSLNMGVRFAQSDWSSYQGFVDNGCKAFYNGVQIG
;
A
#
# COMPACT_ATOMS: atom_id res chain seq x y z
N VAL A 1 -12.89 27.03 28.85
CA VAL A 1 -12.97 25.62 28.41
C VAL A 1 -11.57 25.14 28.08
N THR A 2 -11.06 24.16 28.82
CA THR A 2 -9.72 23.59 28.59
C THR A 2 -9.85 22.47 27.55
N PRO A 3 -9.06 22.45 26.46
CA PRO A 3 -9.15 21.36 25.49
C PRO A 3 -8.68 20.05 26.15
N THR A 4 -9.57 19.06 26.16
CA THR A 4 -9.24 17.69 26.55
C THR A 4 -8.22 17.13 25.56
N PRO A 5 -7.08 16.57 26.01
CA PRO A 5 -6.15 15.92 25.10
C PRO A 5 -6.86 14.75 24.41
N VAL A 6 -6.88 14.77 23.09
CA VAL A 6 -7.35 13.64 22.29
C VAL A 6 -6.32 12.53 22.48
N VAL A 7 -6.70 11.49 23.22
CA VAL A 7 -5.88 10.29 23.40
C VAL A 7 -5.83 9.59 22.04
N THR A 8 -4.71 9.71 21.32
CA THR A 8 -4.46 8.90 20.14
C THR A 8 -4.45 7.44 20.59
N PRO A 9 -5.38 6.58 20.12
CA PRO A 9 -5.40 5.19 20.53
C PRO A 9 -4.05 4.56 20.19
N THR A 10 -3.38 3.97 21.18
CA THR A 10 -2.20 3.16 20.94
C THR A 10 -2.61 2.01 20.04
N PRO A 11 -1.98 1.85 18.86
CA PRO A 11 -2.38 0.81 17.93
C PRO A 11 -2.16 -0.55 18.61
N THR A 12 -3.26 -1.26 18.84
CA THR A 12 -3.23 -2.59 19.43
C THR A 12 -2.56 -3.53 18.43
N SER A 13 -1.48 -4.20 18.82
CA SER A 13 -0.86 -5.23 17.99
C SER A 13 -1.93 -6.23 17.54
N ALA A 14 -2.14 -6.34 16.23
CA ALA A 14 -3.03 -7.32 15.65
C ALA A 14 -2.35 -8.70 15.64
N THR A 15 -2.31 -9.35 16.80
CA THR A 15 -1.71 -10.68 16.96
C THR A 15 -2.27 -11.64 15.91
N GLY A 16 -1.38 -12.25 15.12
CA GLY A 16 -1.75 -13.22 14.07
C GLY A 16 -2.07 -12.62 12.70
N VAL A 17 -2.15 -11.29 12.55
CA VAL A 17 -2.25 -10.64 11.22
C VAL A 17 -0.83 -10.44 10.67
N GLN A 18 -0.53 -11.05 9.52
CA GLN A 18 0.75 -10.91 8.81
C GLN A 18 0.49 -10.85 7.31
N ALA A 19 1.19 -9.94 6.62
CA ALA A 19 1.15 -9.80 5.18
C ALA A 19 2.51 -10.10 4.57
N LYS A 20 2.52 -10.78 3.42
CA LYS A 20 3.67 -10.80 2.54
C LYS A 20 3.41 -9.83 1.39
N VAL A 21 4.33 -8.89 1.20
CA VAL A 21 4.29 -7.93 0.09
C VAL A 21 5.48 -8.18 -0.81
N GLN A 22 5.20 -8.49 -2.07
CA GLN A 22 6.20 -8.53 -3.12
C GLN A 22 5.99 -7.32 -4.00
N VAL A 23 7.05 -6.56 -4.27
CA VAL A 23 7.02 -5.41 -5.15
C VAL A 23 8.16 -5.50 -6.16
N THR A 24 7.85 -5.17 -7.41
CA THR A 24 8.84 -5.00 -8.47
C THR A 24 8.69 -3.59 -9.02
N SER A 25 9.78 -2.82 -9.02
CA SER A 25 9.80 -1.42 -9.44
C SER A 25 10.57 -1.24 -10.74
N GLN A 26 10.00 -0.50 -11.68
CA GLN A 26 10.69 0.03 -12.85
C GLN A 26 10.80 1.54 -12.71
N ILE A 27 12.04 2.04 -12.66
CA ILE A 27 12.36 3.44 -12.40
C ILE A 27 12.76 4.10 -13.72
N SER A 28 11.99 5.09 -14.15
CA SER A 28 12.23 5.91 -15.35
C SER A 28 11.77 7.35 -15.09
N SER A 29 11.23 8.05 -16.11
CA SER A 29 10.51 9.32 -15.89
C SER A 29 9.28 9.15 -15.00
N SER A 30 8.69 7.95 -15.00
CA SER A 30 7.71 7.49 -14.03
C SER A 30 8.20 6.24 -13.30
N ILE A 31 7.71 6.07 -12.09
CA ILE A 31 7.95 4.87 -11.28
C ILE A 31 6.74 3.97 -11.47
N ASN A 32 6.98 2.79 -12.05
CA ASN A 32 5.94 1.78 -12.32
C ASN A 32 6.17 0.61 -11.39
N GLN A 33 5.13 0.16 -10.70
CA GLN A 33 5.26 -0.86 -9.69
C GLN A 33 4.19 -1.93 -9.84
N GLN A 34 4.60 -3.18 -9.64
CA GLN A 34 3.71 -4.33 -9.57
C GLN A 34 3.79 -4.90 -8.17
N TYR A 35 2.63 -5.11 -7.54
CA TYR A 35 2.52 -5.64 -6.19
C TYR A 35 1.74 -6.95 -6.19
N THR A 36 2.19 -7.88 -5.36
CA THR A 36 1.42 -9.05 -4.92
C THR A 36 1.40 -9.07 -3.40
N ILE A 37 0.19 -9.06 -2.83
CA ILE A 37 -0.06 -9.00 -1.39
C ILE A 37 -0.86 -10.24 -1.00
N SER A 38 -0.35 -11.03 -0.05
CA SER A 38 -1.05 -12.19 0.49
C SER A 38 -1.06 -12.19 2.02
N ALA A 39 -2.13 -12.75 2.60
CA ALA A 39 -2.19 -13.01 4.04
C ALA A 39 -1.39 -14.28 4.35
N THR A 40 -0.42 -14.18 5.25
CA THR A 40 0.47 -15.28 5.67
C THR A 40 0.37 -15.60 7.16
N GLY A 41 -0.42 -14.83 7.91
CA GLY A 41 -0.65 -15.04 9.33
C GLY A 41 -1.70 -16.12 9.61
N THR A 42 -2.23 -16.10 10.83
CA THR A 42 -3.33 -16.97 11.27
C THR A 42 -4.69 -16.26 11.19
N GLN A 43 -4.70 -14.93 11.09
CA GLN A 43 -5.89 -14.10 11.01
C GLN A 43 -6.00 -13.46 9.62
N SER A 44 -7.24 -13.20 9.19
CA SER A 44 -7.52 -12.47 7.94
C SER A 44 -7.05 -11.01 8.00
N ILE A 45 -6.64 -10.49 6.86
CA ILE A 45 -6.34 -9.06 6.67
C ILE A 45 -7.59 -8.37 6.13
N ASP A 46 -8.19 -7.50 6.94
CA ASP A 46 -9.14 -6.50 6.45
C ASP A 46 -8.38 -5.42 5.67
N LEU A 47 -8.58 -5.38 4.35
CA LEU A 47 -7.82 -4.50 3.47
C LEU A 47 -8.05 -3.02 3.79
N SER A 48 -9.21 -2.64 4.36
CA SER A 48 -9.48 -1.25 4.74
C SER A 48 -8.54 -0.72 5.85
N LYS A 49 -7.90 -1.63 6.57
CA LYS A 49 -6.94 -1.35 7.65
C LYS A 49 -5.49 -1.52 7.21
N LEU A 50 -5.26 -2.07 6.01
CA LEU A 50 -3.94 -2.29 5.44
C LEU A 50 -3.45 -1.00 4.77
N THR A 51 -2.20 -0.65 5.05
CA THR A 51 -1.44 0.32 4.24
C THR A 51 -0.10 -0.26 3.83
N ILE A 52 0.37 0.15 2.67
CA ILE A 52 1.68 -0.22 2.13
C ILE A 52 2.49 1.06 2.01
N ARG A 53 3.68 1.10 2.63
CA ARG A 53 4.59 2.23 2.48
C ARG A 53 5.76 1.82 1.59
N TYR A 54 5.87 2.46 0.45
CA TYR A 54 7.03 2.35 -0.43
C TYR A 54 7.95 3.54 -0.19
N TYR A 55 9.13 3.26 0.37
CA TYR A 55 10.11 4.25 0.78
C TYR A 55 11.07 4.54 -0.36
N TYR A 56 11.37 5.81 -0.57
CA TYR A 56 12.34 6.24 -1.57
C TYR A 56 12.95 7.59 -1.19
N SER A 57 14.13 7.85 -1.71
CA SER A 57 14.77 9.17 -1.65
C SER A 57 14.74 9.81 -3.02
N ARG A 58 14.66 11.14 -3.08
CA ARG A 58 14.78 11.94 -4.30
C ARG A 58 15.33 13.32 -3.96
N THR A 59 16.00 13.97 -4.90
CA THR A 59 16.41 15.38 -4.79
C THR A 59 15.49 16.34 -5.53
N SER A 60 14.68 15.83 -6.46
CA SER A 60 13.63 16.65 -7.08
C SER A 60 12.58 17.05 -6.04
N THR A 61 11.93 18.20 -6.23
CA THR A 61 10.98 18.79 -5.26
C THR A 61 9.57 18.96 -5.80
N THR A 62 9.34 18.68 -7.09
CA THR A 62 8.01 18.77 -7.71
C THR A 62 7.02 17.87 -6.97
N ALA A 63 5.76 18.31 -6.91
CA ALA A 63 4.66 17.49 -6.43
C ALA A 63 4.54 16.21 -7.26
N GLN A 64 3.92 15.17 -6.70
CA GLN A 64 3.81 13.87 -7.32
C GLN A 64 2.35 13.49 -7.50
N SER A 65 2.07 12.74 -8.55
CA SER A 65 0.76 12.19 -8.87
C SER A 65 0.81 10.67 -8.87
N PHE A 66 -0.28 10.04 -8.48
CA PHE A 66 -0.40 8.58 -8.37
C PHE A 66 -1.58 8.07 -9.21
N TRP A 67 -1.40 6.91 -9.82
CA TRP A 67 -2.42 6.19 -10.56
C TRP A 67 -2.39 4.71 -10.15
N CYS A 68 -3.56 4.12 -9.92
CA CYS A 68 -3.73 2.68 -9.92
C CYS A 68 -4.23 2.28 -11.30
N ASP A 69 -3.34 1.69 -12.11
CA ASP A 69 -3.67 1.28 -13.47
C ASP A 69 -4.54 0.00 -13.45
N ASN A 70 -4.30 -0.90 -12.47
CA ASN A 70 -5.16 -2.04 -12.18
C ASN A 70 -4.97 -2.54 -10.74
N ALA A 71 -6.03 -3.09 -10.15
CA ALA A 71 -5.94 -3.93 -8.97
C ALA A 71 -7.06 -4.97 -8.96
N GLY A 72 -6.75 -6.18 -8.51
CA GLY A 72 -7.71 -7.26 -8.38
C GLY A 72 -7.29 -8.31 -7.35
N LEU A 73 -8.26 -8.77 -6.57
CA LEU A 73 -8.10 -9.96 -5.76
C LEU A 73 -8.23 -11.17 -6.67
N GLN A 74 -7.18 -11.98 -6.76
CA GLN A 74 -7.18 -13.29 -7.41
C GLN A 74 -7.31 -14.33 -6.30
N LEU A 75 -8.44 -15.02 -6.25
CA LEU A 75 -8.84 -15.87 -5.12
C LEU A 75 -8.87 -17.35 -5.52
N ASN A 76 -8.67 -18.22 -4.53
CA ASN A 76 -8.73 -19.68 -4.68
C ASN A 76 -10.13 -20.25 -4.43
N VAL A 77 -11.10 -19.39 -4.11
CA VAL A 77 -12.50 -19.72 -3.84
C VAL A 77 -13.40 -18.63 -4.42
N SER A 78 -14.69 -18.93 -4.60
CA SER A 78 -15.69 -17.93 -5.01
C SER A 78 -15.60 -16.66 -4.16
N PRO A 79 -15.61 -15.44 -4.75
CA PRO A 79 -15.95 -15.13 -6.15
C PRO A 79 -14.82 -15.31 -7.19
N TRP A 80 -13.67 -15.90 -6.83
CA TRP A 80 -12.47 -16.12 -7.66
C TRP A 80 -11.74 -14.85 -8.10
N TYR A 81 -12.48 -13.80 -8.39
CA TYR A 81 -11.95 -12.49 -8.73
C TYR A 81 -12.79 -11.37 -8.13
N VAL A 82 -12.15 -10.34 -7.59
CA VAL A 82 -12.81 -9.09 -7.20
C VAL A 82 -12.01 -7.93 -7.76
N ASN A 83 -12.65 -7.08 -8.59
CA ASN A 83 -12.04 -5.84 -9.04
C ASN A 83 -11.81 -4.93 -7.83
N TYR A 84 -10.58 -4.43 -7.68
CA TYR A 84 -10.18 -3.60 -6.55
C TYR A 84 -9.54 -2.27 -6.96
N THR A 85 -9.38 -2.01 -8.26
CA THR A 85 -8.83 -0.77 -8.82
C THR A 85 -9.42 0.50 -8.21
N PRO A 86 -10.75 0.68 -8.09
CA PRO A 86 -11.30 1.95 -7.59
C PRO A 86 -10.99 2.19 -6.10
N ASN A 87 -10.62 1.14 -5.36
CA ASN A 87 -10.37 1.15 -3.93
C ASN A 87 -8.92 1.43 -3.55
N VAL A 88 -7.99 1.45 -4.50
CA VAL A 88 -6.59 1.81 -4.23
C VAL A 88 -6.44 3.33 -4.26
N LYS A 89 -5.90 3.90 -3.18
CA LYS A 89 -5.57 5.32 -3.04
C LYS A 89 -4.12 5.47 -2.58
N ALA A 90 -3.54 6.64 -2.77
CA ALA A 90 -2.21 6.93 -2.26
C ALA A 90 -2.10 8.35 -1.72
N THR A 91 -1.26 8.51 -0.71
CA THR A 91 -0.85 9.80 -0.16
C THR A 91 0.67 9.88 -0.14
N PHE A 92 1.22 10.99 -0.62
CA PHE A 92 2.66 11.23 -0.61
C PHE A 92 3.07 11.90 0.70
N TYR A 93 4.10 11.35 1.33
CA TYR A 93 4.74 11.91 2.53
C TYR A 93 6.22 12.18 2.24
N ASN A 94 6.92 12.78 3.21
CA ASN A 94 8.36 12.95 3.09
C ASN A 94 9.07 11.57 3.15
N GLY A 95 9.66 11.14 2.04
CA GLY A 95 10.45 9.91 1.94
C GLY A 95 9.66 8.63 1.65
N TYR A 96 8.35 8.69 1.45
CA TYR A 96 7.55 7.52 1.04
C TYR A 96 6.21 7.91 0.39
N VAL A 97 5.65 6.97 -0.35
CA VAL A 97 4.24 6.96 -0.73
C VAL A 97 3.51 5.91 0.09
N GLU A 98 2.40 6.30 0.72
CA GLU A 98 1.51 5.38 1.43
C GLU A 98 0.34 5.02 0.53
N ILE A 99 0.23 3.75 0.19
CA ILE A 99 -0.89 3.17 -0.55
C ILE A 99 -1.89 2.62 0.47
N SER A 100 -3.15 3.00 0.35
CA SER A 100 -4.25 2.62 1.24
C SER A 100 -5.42 2.05 0.44
N PHE A 101 -6.25 1.25 1.09
CA PHE A 101 -7.39 0.62 0.43
C PHE A 101 -8.71 1.02 1.09
N THR A 102 -9.72 1.36 0.31
CA THR A 102 -11.03 1.81 0.84
C THR A 102 -12.12 0.74 0.80
N GLY A 103 -11.87 -0.41 0.18
CA GLY A 103 -12.81 -1.53 0.13
C GLY A 103 -12.77 -2.35 1.42
N SER A 104 -13.90 -2.94 1.80
CA SER A 104 -14.03 -3.74 3.03
C SER A 104 -13.76 -5.23 2.83
N TYR A 105 -12.87 -5.61 1.91
CA TYR A 105 -12.58 -7.02 1.66
C TYR A 105 -11.65 -7.60 2.73
N SER A 106 -11.99 -8.78 3.24
CA SER A 106 -11.18 -9.51 4.22
C SER A 106 -10.46 -10.68 3.54
N LEU A 107 -9.14 -10.56 3.37
CA LEU A 107 -8.31 -11.59 2.75
C LEU A 107 -7.84 -12.60 3.81
N ALA A 108 -8.39 -13.81 3.77
CA ALA A 108 -7.99 -14.89 4.65
C ALA A 108 -6.63 -15.50 4.23
N PRO A 109 -5.85 -16.05 5.18
CA PRO A 109 -4.63 -16.78 4.85
C PRO A 109 -4.88 -17.90 3.84
N GLY A 110 -4.04 -18.00 2.81
CA GLY A 110 -4.16 -19.02 1.76
C GLY A 110 -5.34 -18.85 0.78
N ALA A 111 -6.18 -17.83 0.94
CA ALA A 111 -7.34 -17.61 0.07
C ALA A 111 -7.01 -16.97 -1.29
N GLY A 112 -5.76 -16.60 -1.55
CA GLY A 112 -5.29 -15.96 -2.77
C GLY A 112 -4.41 -14.74 -2.49
N SER A 113 -4.45 -13.76 -3.39
CA SER A 113 -3.69 -12.51 -3.27
C SER A 113 -4.41 -11.31 -3.87
N LEU A 114 -4.09 -10.11 -3.37
CA LEU A 114 -4.34 -8.86 -4.07
C LEU A 114 -3.16 -8.57 -4.98
N ASN A 115 -3.41 -8.40 -6.28
CA ASN A 115 -2.40 -8.01 -7.26
C ASN A 115 -2.75 -6.62 -7.79
N MET A 116 -1.76 -5.74 -7.91
CA MET A 116 -1.99 -4.39 -8.39
C MET A 116 -0.80 -3.82 -9.17
N GLY A 117 -1.11 -3.15 -10.26
CA GLY A 117 -0.20 -2.29 -11.01
C GLY A 117 -0.48 -0.84 -10.69
N VAL A 118 0.55 -0.12 -10.24
CA VAL A 118 0.46 1.30 -9.89
C VAL A 118 1.59 2.07 -10.53
N ARG A 119 1.37 3.36 -10.72
CA ARG A 119 2.36 4.29 -11.27
C ARG A 119 2.33 5.59 -10.50
N PHE A 120 3.49 6.17 -10.29
CA PHE A 120 3.59 7.56 -9.85
C PHE A 120 4.70 8.31 -10.57
N ALA A 121 4.52 9.62 -10.72
CA ALA A 121 5.43 10.50 -11.43
C ALA A 121 5.39 11.89 -10.82
N GLN A 122 6.38 12.73 -11.16
CA GLN A 122 6.26 14.16 -10.89
C GLN A 122 5.08 14.73 -11.67
N SER A 123 4.36 15.70 -11.07
CA SER A 123 3.10 16.21 -11.61
C SER A 123 3.26 16.92 -12.97
N ASP A 124 4.49 17.35 -13.28
CA ASP A 124 4.88 17.97 -14.55
C ASP A 124 5.53 16.97 -15.54
N TRP A 125 5.54 15.67 -15.21
CA TRP A 125 6.16 14.58 -15.97
C TRP A 125 7.68 14.67 -16.12
N SER A 126 8.35 15.58 -15.39
CA SER A 126 9.81 15.62 -15.36
C SER A 126 10.38 14.38 -14.66
N SER A 127 11.51 13.88 -15.16
CA SER A 127 12.19 12.73 -14.56
C SER A 127 12.70 13.04 -13.15
N TYR A 128 12.57 12.06 -12.25
CA TYR A 128 13.14 12.16 -10.90
C TYR A 128 14.66 12.34 -10.93
N GLN A 129 15.17 13.15 -10.01
CA GLN A 129 16.59 13.33 -9.78
C GLN A 129 16.99 12.65 -8.48
N GLY A 130 18.12 11.93 -8.49
CA GLY A 130 18.64 11.24 -7.30
C GLY A 130 17.67 10.21 -6.70
N PHE A 131 16.87 9.53 -7.53
CA PHE A 131 15.90 8.55 -7.06
C PHE A 131 16.60 7.30 -6.52
N VAL A 132 16.30 6.93 -5.27
CA VAL A 132 16.80 5.70 -4.64
C VAL A 132 15.63 4.94 -4.03
N ASP A 133 15.47 3.69 -4.43
CA ASP A 133 14.51 2.75 -3.82
C ASP A 133 15.03 2.32 -2.43
N ASN A 134 14.22 2.57 -1.39
CA ASN A 134 14.55 2.21 0.00
C ASN A 134 13.65 1.09 0.54
N GLY A 135 12.93 0.39 -0.34
CA GLY A 135 12.13 -0.79 -0.01
C GLY A 135 10.68 -0.48 0.38
N CYS A 136 9.98 -1.55 0.78
CA CYS A 136 8.55 -1.54 1.01
C CYS A 136 8.20 -2.23 2.33
N LYS A 137 7.20 -1.73 3.05
CA LYS A 137 6.70 -2.31 4.30
C LYS A 137 5.18 -2.28 4.36
N ALA A 138 4.58 -3.28 5.01
CA ALA A 138 3.14 -3.36 5.25
C ALA A 138 2.80 -2.92 6.67
N PHE A 139 1.68 -2.23 6.83
CA PHE A 139 1.14 -1.82 8.12
C PHE A 139 -0.35 -2.17 8.20
N TYR A 140 -0.80 -2.54 9.39
CA TYR A 140 -2.19 -2.83 9.69
C TYR A 140 -2.62 -2.04 10.92
N ASN A 141 -3.56 -1.12 10.74
CA ASN A 141 -3.91 -0.10 11.75
C ASN A 141 -2.67 0.63 12.31
N GLY A 142 -1.69 0.90 11.45
CA GLY A 142 -0.44 1.59 11.81
C GLY A 142 0.63 0.71 12.45
N VAL A 143 0.38 -0.57 12.72
CA VAL A 143 1.39 -1.54 13.20
C VAL A 143 2.04 -2.25 12.01
N GLN A 144 3.37 -2.33 11.95
CA GLN A 144 4.04 -3.05 10.88
C GLN A 144 3.73 -4.56 10.95
N ILE A 145 3.35 -5.18 9.83
CA ILE A 145 2.94 -6.60 9.74
C ILE A 145 3.63 -7.29 8.55
N GLY A 146 4.95 -7.39 8.61
CA GLY A 146 5.80 -7.92 7.53
C GLY A 146 6.99 -7.02 7.24
#